data_AF-A0A417F8C5-F1
#
_entry.id   AF-A0A417F8C5-F1
#
_cell.length_a   1.000
_cell.length_b   1.000
_cell.length_c   1.000
_cell.angle_alpha   90.00
_cell.angle_beta   90.00
_cell.angle_gamma   90.00
#
_symmetry.space_group_name_H-M   'P 1'
#
loop_
_entity.id
_entity.type
_entity.pdbx_description
1 polymer ?
#
loop_
_entity_poly.entity_id
_entity_poly.type
_entity_poly.pdbx_seq_one_letter_code
_entity_poly.pdbx_strand_id
1 'polypeptide(L)'
;MSYGEELMTEMLIAEALEEQDRKDQVCRFYGAIGAKVWITSDGSSISIRKMDSRHIRNCISMLKGNMPLYDEPFDRIALKYIELFEAEIQTRYPPKDASEGFFDEEEDEFIAQSLL
;
A
#
# COMPACT_ATOMS: atom_id res chain seq x y z
N MET A 1 -2.19 41.91 27.07
CA MET A 1 -1.61 41.17 25.95
C MET A 1 -1.77 42.03 24.72
N SER A 2 -0.72 42.13 23.89
CA SER A 2 -0.80 42.82 22.62
C SER A 2 -1.39 41.89 21.56
N TYR A 3 -2.06 42.46 20.55
CA TYR A 3 -2.63 41.70 19.43
C TYR A 3 -1.59 40.80 18.71
N GLY A 4 -0.32 41.20 18.71
CA GLY A 4 0.77 40.38 18.17
C GLY A 4 1.10 39.14 19.01
N GLU A 5 0.95 39.21 20.34
CA GLU A 5 1.17 38.06 21.23
C GLU A 5 0.06 37.01 21.07
N GLU A 6 -1.19 37.46 20.85
CA GLU A 6 -2.34 36.58 20.61
C GLU A 6 -2.21 35.85 19.27
N LEU A 7 -1.86 36.56 18.18
CA LEU A 7 -1.65 35.94 16.87
C LEU A 7 -0.50 34.91 16.86
N MET A 8 0.63 35.23 17.50
CA MET A 8 1.74 34.27 17.62
C MET A 8 1.33 33.00 18.38
N THR A 9 0.51 33.15 19.43
CA THR A 9 0.00 32.02 20.21
C THR A 9 -0.92 31.14 19.37
N GLU A 10 -1.84 31.73 18.60
CA GLU A 10 -2.73 31.00 17.69
C GLU A 10 -1.95 30.23 16.61
N MET A 11 -0.91 30.86 16.03
CA MET A 11 -0.05 30.20 15.04
C MET A 11 0.71 29.01 15.62
N LEU A 12 1.28 29.13 16.83
CA LEU A 12 1.97 28.03 17.50
C LEU A 12 1.03 26.87 17.85
N ILE A 13 -0.22 27.17 18.22
CA ILE A 13 -1.23 26.14 18.47
C ILE A 13 -1.56 25.40 17.17
N ALA A 14 -1.76 26.12 16.06
CA ALA A 14 -2.05 25.50 14.76
C ALA A 14 -0.91 24.58 14.31
N GLU A 15 0.34 25.04 14.41
CA GLU A 15 1.53 24.23 14.07
C GLU A 15 1.63 22.98 14.95
N ALA A 16 1.39 23.12 16.27
CA ALA A 16 1.40 21.98 17.19
C ALA A 16 0.30 20.96 16.88
N LEU A 17 -0.90 21.41 16.49
CA LEU A 17 -2.01 20.55 16.09
C LEU A 17 -1.69 19.80 14.78
N GLU A 18 -1.14 20.48 13.78
CA GLU A 18 -0.71 19.85 12.52
C GLU A 18 0.38 18.79 12.77
N GLU A 19 1.35 19.07 13.66
CA GLU A 19 2.39 18.12 14.03
C GLU A 19 1.80 16.91 14.79
N GLN A 20 0.81 17.14 15.64
CA GLN A 20 0.12 16.07 16.36
C GLN A 20 -0.69 15.19 15.41
N ASP A 21 -1.48 15.77 14.52
CA ASP A 21 -2.26 15.03 13.51
C ASP A 21 -1.33 14.17 12.63
N ARG A 22 -0.18 14.73 12.24
CA ARG A 22 0.85 14.01 11.51
C ARG A 22 1.38 12.81 12.32
N LYS A 23 1.67 12.97 13.61
CA LYS A 23 2.11 11.86 14.49
C LYS A 23 1.03 10.78 14.61
N ASP A 24 -0.22 11.17 14.78
CA ASP A 24 -1.35 10.25 14.92
C ASP A 24 -1.58 9.44 13.63
N GLN A 25 -1.46 10.07 12.46
CA GLN A 25 -1.52 9.37 11.17
C GLN A 25 -0.38 8.36 11.02
N VAL A 26 0.84 8.72 11.38
CA VAL A 26 2.00 7.83 11.32
C VAL A 26 1.80 6.62 12.23
N CYS A 27 1.36 6.84 13.48
CA CYS A 27 1.00 5.77 14.41
C CYS A 27 -0.08 4.85 13.84
N ARG A 28 -1.14 5.43 13.25
CA ARG A 28 -2.23 4.68 12.62
C ARG A 28 -1.73 3.79 11.48
N PHE A 29 -0.86 4.32 10.61
CA PHE A 29 -0.31 3.55 9.50
C PHE A 29 0.62 2.43 9.96
N TYR A 30 1.50 2.68 10.92
CA TYR A 30 2.34 1.61 11.48
C TYR A 30 1.53 0.52 12.18
N GLY A 31 0.46 0.90 12.90
CA GLY A 31 -0.49 -0.06 13.47
C GLY A 31 -1.15 -0.92 12.40
N ALA A 32 -1.60 -0.32 11.30
CA ALA A 32 -2.22 -1.04 10.19
C ALA A 32 -1.24 -1.96 9.45
N ILE A 33 0.02 -1.54 9.25
CA ILE A 33 1.11 -2.39 8.74
C ILE A 33 1.30 -3.60 9.65
N GLY A 34 1.39 -3.40 10.97
CA GLY A 34 1.51 -4.49 11.95
C GLY A 34 0.34 -5.48 11.90
N ALA A 35 -0.88 -4.97 11.65
CA ALA A 35 -2.09 -5.77 11.50
C ALA A 35 -2.25 -6.39 10.09
N LYS A 36 -1.35 -6.10 9.13
CA LYS A 36 -1.46 -6.48 7.71
C LYS A 36 -2.77 -6.03 7.06
N VAL A 37 -3.12 -4.77 7.30
CA VAL A 37 -4.34 -4.12 6.81
C VAL A 37 -3.96 -2.89 5.99
N TRP A 38 -4.64 -2.70 4.86
CA TRP A 38 -4.57 -1.49 4.04
C TRP A 38 -5.66 -0.50 4.47
N ILE A 39 -5.30 0.77 4.65
CA ILE A 39 -6.26 1.85 4.91
C ILE A 39 -6.58 2.54 3.58
N THR A 40 -7.85 2.57 3.20
CA THR A 40 -8.32 3.22 1.99
C THR A 40 -8.53 4.73 2.20
N SER A 41 -8.68 5.48 1.11
CA SER A 41 -8.81 6.95 1.14
C SER A 41 -10.07 7.45 1.87
N ASP A 42 -11.11 6.63 1.93
CA ASP A 42 -12.34 6.87 2.71
C ASP A 42 -12.17 6.58 4.21
N GLY A 43 -10.98 6.14 4.63
CA GLY A 43 -10.67 5.77 6.02
C GLY A 43 -11.06 4.35 6.41
N SER A 44 -11.65 3.57 5.49
CA SER A 44 -11.96 2.16 5.70
C SER A 44 -10.68 1.31 5.75
N SER A 45 -10.80 0.08 6.24
CA SER A 45 -9.66 -0.82 6.43
C SER A 45 -9.93 -2.19 5.80
N ILE A 46 -9.02 -2.66 4.95
CA ILE A 46 -9.15 -3.94 4.24
C ILE A 46 -7.96 -4.82 4.59
N SER A 47 -8.21 -6.06 5.02
CA SER A 47 -7.14 -7.03 5.23
C SER A 47 -6.42 -7.33 3.91
N ILE A 48 -5.09 -7.22 3.88
CA ILE A 48 -4.28 -7.42 2.67
C ILE A 48 -4.52 -8.81 2.08
N ARG A 49 -4.65 -9.84 2.93
CA ARG A 49 -4.98 -11.21 2.54
C ARG A 49 -6.32 -11.35 1.80
N LYS A 50 -7.26 -10.43 2.04
CA LYS A 50 -8.59 -10.43 1.40
C LYS A 50 -8.65 -9.56 0.14
N MET A 51 -7.63 -8.74 -0.14
CA MET A 51 -7.57 -7.95 -1.37
C MET A 51 -7.31 -8.88 -2.56
N ASP A 52 -7.92 -8.61 -3.71
CA ASP A 52 -7.61 -9.35 -4.93
C ASP A 52 -6.24 -8.96 -5.49
N SER A 53 -5.64 -9.85 -6.28
CA SER A 53 -4.27 -9.67 -6.79
C SER A 53 -4.13 -8.49 -7.76
N ARG A 54 -5.22 -8.04 -8.41
CA ARG A 54 -5.18 -6.86 -9.28
C ARG A 54 -5.13 -5.60 -8.44
N HIS A 55 -5.96 -5.51 -7.41
CA HIS A 55 -5.96 -4.41 -6.45
C HIS A 55 -4.59 -4.25 -5.78
N ILE A 56 -3.99 -5.35 -5.29
CA ILE A 56 -2.66 -5.31 -4.68
C ILE A 56 -1.61 -4.74 -5.65
N ARG A 57 -1.59 -5.20 -6.91
CA ARG A 57 -0.65 -4.67 -7.92
C ARG A 57 -0.87 -3.19 -8.21
N ASN A 58 -2.13 -2.75 -8.30
CA ASN A 58 -2.46 -1.34 -8.48
C ASN A 58 -1.97 -0.48 -7.31
N CYS A 59 -2.13 -0.95 -6.07
CA CYS A 59 -1.59 -0.27 -4.88
C CYS A 59 -0.07 -0.17 -4.94
N ILE A 60 0.64 -1.24 -5.31
CA ILE A 60 2.10 -1.21 -5.49
C ILE A 60 2.50 -0.16 -6.54
N SER A 61 1.87 -0.19 -7.72
CA SER A 61 2.16 0.77 -8.80
C SER A 61 1.91 2.22 -8.37
N MET A 62 0.82 2.47 -7.66
CA MET A 62 0.50 3.79 -7.12
C MET A 62 1.55 4.25 -6.10
N LEU A 63 1.92 3.40 -5.14
CA LEU A 63 2.91 3.73 -4.12
C LEU A 63 4.28 4.01 -4.75
N LYS A 64 4.75 3.15 -5.67
CA LYS A 64 6.02 3.33 -6.40
C LYS A 64 6.02 4.62 -7.23
N GLY A 65 4.92 4.92 -7.92
CA GLY A 65 4.79 6.13 -8.73
C GLY A 65 4.82 7.43 -7.91
N ASN A 66 4.30 7.37 -6.68
CA ASN A 66 4.23 8.52 -5.77
C ASN A 66 5.42 8.61 -4.81
N MET A 67 6.37 7.67 -4.82
CA MET A 67 7.55 7.70 -3.94
C MET A 67 8.26 9.06 -3.89
N PRO A 68 8.48 9.78 -5.01
CA PRO A 68 9.14 11.09 -4.97
C PRO A 68 8.36 12.20 -4.23
N LEU A 69 7.07 11.97 -3.95
CA LEU A 69 6.19 12.93 -3.28
C LEU A 69 6.08 12.69 -1.77
N TYR A 70 6.59 11.56 -1.27
CA TYR A 70 6.53 11.22 0.14
C TYR A 70 7.76 11.73 0.88
N ASP A 71 7.55 12.48 1.96
CA ASP A 71 8.58 12.87 2.91
C ASP A 71 8.73 11.81 4.02
N GLU A 72 9.80 11.90 4.81
CA GLU A 72 9.89 11.06 6.01
C GLU A 72 8.81 11.47 7.03
N PRO A 73 8.09 10.51 7.64
CA PRO A 73 8.31 9.05 7.58
C PRO A 73 7.42 8.29 6.59
N PHE A 74 6.64 8.99 5.75
CA PHE A 74 5.65 8.39 4.87
C PHE A 74 6.26 7.57 3.74
N ASP A 75 7.45 7.93 3.28
CA ASP A 75 8.26 7.13 2.35
C ASP A 75 8.55 5.71 2.90
N ARG A 76 8.95 5.60 4.16
CA ARG A 76 9.21 4.33 4.86
C ARG A 76 7.93 3.52 5.05
N ILE A 77 6.82 4.19 5.29
CA ILE A 77 5.49 3.57 5.39
C ILE A 77 5.09 2.98 4.03
N ALA A 78 5.28 3.75 2.95
CA ALA A 78 5.00 3.28 1.59
C ALA A 78 5.85 2.05 1.23
N LEU A 79 7.15 2.06 1.53
CA LEU A 79 8.05 0.92 1.32
C LEU A 79 7.58 -0.33 2.06
N LYS A 80 7.21 -0.21 3.35
CA LYS A 80 6.69 -1.35 4.14
C LYS A 80 5.40 -1.92 3.57
N TYR A 81 4.51 -1.07 3.06
CA TYR A 81 3.30 -1.56 2.38
C TYR A 81 3.63 -2.30 1.09
N ILE A 82 4.57 -1.78 0.28
CA ILE A 82 5.04 -2.45 -0.93
C ILE A 82 5.58 -3.85 -0.59
N GLU A 83 6.44 -3.96 0.43
CA GLU A 83 6.98 -5.25 0.89
C GLU A 83 5.88 -6.24 1.29
N LEU A 84 4.88 -5.78 2.07
CA LEU A 84 3.74 -6.61 2.47
C LEU A 84 2.91 -7.08 1.27
N PHE A 85 2.68 -6.19 0.31
CA PHE A 85 1.93 -6.48 -0.90
C PHE A 85 2.67 -7.46 -1.81
N GLU A 86 3.97 -7.28 -2.00
CA GLU A 86 4.81 -8.18 -2.80
C GLU A 86 4.88 -9.57 -2.15
N ALA A 87 5.04 -9.65 -0.82
CA ALA A 87 5.01 -10.91 -0.09
C ALA A 87 3.67 -11.64 -0.21
N GLU A 88 2.55 -10.92 -0.16
CA GLU A 88 1.22 -11.51 -0.37
C GLU A 88 1.05 -12.04 -1.80
N ILE A 89 1.53 -11.31 -2.82
CA ILE A 89 1.49 -11.79 -4.22
C ILE A 89 2.36 -13.04 -4.38
N GLN A 90 3.57 -13.04 -3.82
CA GLN A 90 4.48 -14.19 -3.89
C GLN A 90 3.89 -15.42 -3.18
N THR A 91 3.16 -15.22 -2.08
CA THR A 91 2.45 -16.32 -1.39
C THR A 91 1.36 -16.94 -2.27
N ARG A 92 0.69 -16.14 -3.10
CA ARG A 92 -0.37 -16.61 -4.02
C ARG A 92 0.18 -17.23 -5.30
N TYR A 93 1.30 -16.72 -5.78
CA TYR A 93 1.99 -17.15 -6.99
C TYR A 93 3.46 -17.36 -6.67
N PRO A 94 3.81 -18.47 -6.01
CA PRO A 94 5.20 -18.77 -5.71
C PRO A 94 5.99 -18.83 -7.04
N PRO A 95 7.23 -18.30 -7.07
CA PRO A 95 8.08 -18.46 -8.24
C PRO A 95 8.21 -19.96 -8.53
N LYS A 96 7.91 -20.36 -9.76
CA LYS A 96 8.16 -21.74 -10.20
C LYS A 96 9.66 -21.96 -10.13
N ASP A 97 10.10 -22.94 -9.34
CA ASP A 97 11.49 -23.33 -9.31
C ASP A 97 11.88 -23.83 -10.70
N ALA A 98 12.85 -23.17 -11.32
CA ALA A 98 13.35 -23.54 -12.65
C ALA A 98 13.99 -24.95 -12.68
N SER A 99 14.10 -25.62 -11.54
CA SER A 99 14.59 -26.99 -11.38
C SER A 99 13.50 -28.06 -11.34
N GLU A 100 12.21 -27.71 -11.26
CA GLU A 100 11.13 -28.67 -11.44
C GLU A 100 10.90 -28.87 -12.94
N GLY A 101 11.47 -29.97 -13.45
CA GLY A 101 11.45 -30.33 -14.85
C GLY A 101 10.06 -30.29 -15.48
N PHE A 102 10.02 -29.76 -16.69
CA PHE A 102 8.94 -29.96 -17.65
C PHE A 102 8.72 -31.47 -17.87
N PHE A 103 7.66 -32.01 -17.28
CA PHE A 103 7.00 -33.28 -17.62
C PHE A 103 5.52 -33.10 -17.20
N ASP A 104 4.49 -33.21 -18.02
CA ASP A 104 4.33 -33.84 -19.33
C ASP A 104 3.35 -33.08 -20.24
N GLU A 105 3.51 -33.35 -21.53
CA GLU A 105 2.60 -33.14 -22.65
C GLU A 105 1.26 -33.89 -22.48
N GLU A 106 0.16 -33.26 -22.91
CA GLU A 106 -1.18 -33.78 -23.32
C GLU A 106 -2.20 -32.68 -23.00
N GLU A 107 -3.09 -32.16 -23.85
CA GLU A 107 -3.55 -32.35 -25.23
C GLU A 107 -4.27 -31.01 -25.54
N ASP A 108 -3.87 -30.31 -26.59
CA ASP A 108 -4.59 -30.22 -27.87
C ASP A 108 -5.97 -29.51 -27.88
N GLU A 109 -6.04 -28.53 -28.81
CA GLU A 109 -7.20 -28.09 -29.58
C GLU A 109 -8.44 -27.47 -28.88
N PHE A 110 -8.44 -26.15 -28.70
CA PHE A 110 -9.69 -25.38 -28.77
C PHE A 110 -9.50 -23.94 -29.28
N ILE A 111 -8.99 -23.76 -30.50
CA ILE A 111 -9.34 -22.57 -31.31
C ILE A 111 -9.47 -23.00 -32.78
N ALA A 112 -10.62 -23.57 -33.14
CA ALA A 112 -11.09 -23.56 -34.52
C ALA A 112 -12.60 -23.34 -34.56
N GLN A 113 -12.99 -22.23 -35.20
CA GLN A 113 -14.30 -21.91 -35.77
C GLN A 113 -15.46 -21.51 -34.83
N SER A 114 -15.60 -20.20 -34.65
CA SER A 114 -16.91 -19.54 -34.57
C SER A 114 -16.98 -18.45 -35.62
N LEU A 115 -17.26 -18.85 -36.86
CA LEU A 115 -17.89 -18.03 -37.89
C LEU A 115 -18.80 -18.97 -38.68
N LEU A 116 -19.94 -19.30 -38.07
CA LEU A 116 -21.17 -19.65 -38.79
C LEU A 116 -21.82 -18.35 -39.25
#